data_AF-A0A3B9I417-F1
#
_entry.id   AF-A0A3B9I417-F1
#
_cell.length_a   1.000
_cell.length_b   1.000
_cell.length_c   1.000
_cell.angle_alpha   90.00
_cell.angle_beta   90.00
_cell.angle_gamma   90.00
#
_symmetry.space_group_name_H-M   'P 1'
#
loop_
_entity.id
_entity.type
_entity.pdbx_description
1 polymer ?
#
loop_
_entity_poly.entity_id
_entity_poly.type
_entity_poly.pdbx_seq_one_letter_code
_entity_poly.pdbx_strand_id
1 'polypeptide(L)'
;MDFNKAYNRADFINFVNTEFLPEDYLENVETKAPDGVFKYSSTITKIGECKSLELDVFEIKHTSTNDARVSLSKESFRILSQCSWYERALIAFVPEDNPANFRISLVCIDRKWDGDRKSKEYSNPRRYSYFLGEGIGTHTPNRYLKSAGRVTDVDDLKNRFSVEVLTT
;
A
#
# COMPACT_ATOMS: atom_id res chain seq x y z
N MET A 1 2.06 -2.35 15.24
CA MET A 1 3.31 -1.74 14.69
C MET A 1 3.60 -0.38 15.32
N ASP A 2 4.87 -0.02 15.48
CA ASP A 2 5.30 1.34 15.86
C ASP A 2 5.82 2.07 14.61
N PHE A 3 5.18 3.19 14.26
CA PHE A 3 5.50 3.96 13.05
C PHE A 3 6.76 4.83 13.18
N ASN A 4 7.33 4.95 14.38
CA ASN A 4 8.59 5.68 14.63
C ASN A 4 9.80 4.74 14.73
N LYS A 5 9.67 3.50 14.26
CA LYS A 5 10.74 2.50 14.25
C LYS A 5 11.00 2.01 12.84
N ALA A 6 12.16 1.37 12.67
CA ALA A 6 12.46 0.65 11.44
C ALA A 6 11.40 -0.41 11.10
N TYR A 7 11.18 -0.63 9.81
CA TYR A 7 10.20 -1.57 9.31
C TYR A 7 10.50 -2.99 9.79
N ASN A 8 9.49 -3.65 10.34
CA ASN A 8 9.51 -5.07 10.66
C ASN A 8 8.28 -5.75 10.04
N ARG A 9 8.52 -6.81 9.26
CA ARG A 9 7.45 -7.56 8.57
C ARG A 9 6.44 -8.15 9.53
N ALA A 10 6.88 -8.76 10.64
CA ALA A 10 5.99 -9.38 11.61
C ALA A 10 5.10 -8.32 12.29
N ASP A 11 5.66 -7.16 12.62
CA ASP A 11 4.89 -6.04 13.19
C ASP A 11 3.87 -5.48 12.19
N PHE A 12 4.23 -5.43 10.91
CA PHE A 12 3.34 -4.98 9.84
C PHE A 12 2.19 -5.97 9.62
N ILE A 13 2.48 -7.27 9.53
CA ILE A 13 1.47 -8.33 9.43
C ILE A 13 0.51 -8.25 10.62
N ASN A 14 1.07 -8.17 11.84
CA ASN A 14 0.26 -8.08 13.05
C ASN A 14 -0.61 -6.82 13.05
N PHE A 15 -0.07 -5.67 12.67
CA PHE A 15 -0.83 -4.42 12.56
C PHE A 15 -1.99 -4.54 11.55
N VAL A 16 -1.72 -5.06 10.35
CA VAL A 16 -2.73 -5.24 9.30
C VAL A 16 -3.83 -6.19 9.78
N ASN A 17 -3.48 -7.32 10.39
CA ASN A 17 -4.43 -8.35 10.81
C ASN A 17 -5.24 -7.97 12.08
N THR A 18 -4.61 -7.32 13.05
CA THR A 18 -5.21 -7.11 14.38
C THR A 18 -5.74 -5.69 14.62
N GLU A 19 -5.11 -4.67 14.06
CA GLU A 19 -5.41 -3.26 14.37
C GLU A 19 -6.11 -2.56 13.21
N PHE A 20 -5.77 -2.88 11.96
CA PHE A 20 -6.14 -2.06 10.80
C PHE A 20 -7.25 -2.64 9.92
N LEU A 21 -7.08 -3.84 9.36
CA LEU A 21 -8.06 -4.42 8.45
C LEU A 21 -9.22 -5.10 9.22
N PRO A 22 -10.35 -5.36 8.55
CA PRO A 22 -11.44 -6.12 9.15
C PRO A 22 -11.03 -7.58 9.43
N GLU A 23 -11.83 -8.27 10.24
CA GLU A 23 -11.56 -9.65 10.67
C GLU A 23 -11.65 -10.69 9.54
N ASP A 24 -12.18 -10.30 8.38
CA ASP A 24 -12.24 -11.14 7.19
C ASP A 24 -10.93 -11.17 6.38
N TYR A 25 -9.89 -10.46 6.86
CA TYR A 25 -8.56 -10.50 6.30
C TYR A 25 -7.96 -11.91 6.38
N LEU A 26 -7.45 -12.40 5.25
CA LEU A 26 -6.78 -13.68 5.14
C LEU A 26 -5.30 -13.45 4.83
N GLU A 27 -4.45 -13.90 5.76
CA GLU A 27 -3.01 -13.94 5.53
C GLU A 27 -2.67 -15.03 4.49
N ASN A 28 -1.93 -14.64 3.46
CA ASN A 28 -1.34 -15.55 2.49
C ASN A 28 0.00 -14.97 2.03
N VAL A 29 1.08 -15.41 2.69
CA VAL A 29 2.42 -14.90 2.45
C VAL A 29 3.08 -15.63 1.27
N GLU A 30 3.09 -14.99 0.11
CA GLU A 30 3.77 -15.46 -1.09
C GLU A 30 4.85 -14.48 -1.52
N THR A 31 6.11 -14.91 -1.55
CA THR A 31 7.23 -14.09 -2.03
C THR A 31 7.63 -14.49 -3.44
N LYS A 32 7.75 -13.50 -4.33
CA LYS A 32 8.19 -13.66 -5.71
C LYS A 32 9.30 -12.65 -6.01
N ALA A 33 10.31 -13.10 -6.75
CA ALA A 33 11.24 -12.18 -7.36
C ALA A 33 10.48 -11.38 -8.44
N PRO A 34 10.62 -10.05 -8.49
CA PRO A 34 10.09 -9.28 -9.58
C PRO A 34 10.70 -9.75 -10.90
N ASP A 35 9.85 -10.03 -11.89
CA ASP A 35 10.32 -10.26 -13.25
C ASP A 35 11.02 -9.00 -13.79
N GLY A 36 11.85 -9.13 -14.83
CA GLY A 36 12.69 -8.05 -15.42
C GLY A 36 11.95 -6.79 -15.91
N VAL A 37 10.64 -6.75 -15.71
CA VAL A 37 9.79 -5.58 -15.87
C VAL A 37 10.01 -4.59 -14.70
N PHE A 38 10.20 -5.00 -13.45
CA PHE A 38 10.42 -4.06 -12.32
C PHE A 38 11.87 -3.61 -12.28
N LYS A 39 12.10 -2.29 -12.18
CA LYS A 39 13.44 -1.71 -12.28
C LYS A 39 14.08 -1.48 -10.92
N TYR A 40 13.27 -1.26 -9.89
CA TYR A 40 13.76 -0.88 -8.57
C TYR A 40 13.28 -1.80 -7.46
N SER A 41 12.19 -2.55 -7.69
CA SER A 41 11.77 -3.62 -6.78
C SER A 41 12.76 -4.78 -6.83
N SER A 42 13.25 -5.22 -5.68
CA SER A 42 14.10 -6.40 -5.53
C SER A 42 13.30 -7.63 -5.12
N THR A 43 12.24 -7.43 -4.31
CA THR A 43 11.38 -8.51 -3.81
C THR A 43 9.94 -8.03 -3.73
N ILE A 44 8.99 -8.84 -4.19
CA ILE A 44 7.55 -8.59 -4.04
C ILE A 44 6.97 -9.73 -3.21
N THR A 45 6.42 -9.41 -2.04
CA THR A 45 5.76 -10.36 -1.15
C THR A 45 4.28 -10.00 -1.05
N LYS A 46 3.38 -10.85 -1.55
CA LYS A 46 1.97 -10.80 -1.17
C LYS A 46 1.88 -11.26 0.27
N ILE A 47 1.23 -10.47 1.13
CA ILE A 47 1.08 -10.75 2.56
C ILE A 47 -0.29 -11.36 2.84
N GLY A 48 -1.31 -10.94 2.08
CA GLY A 48 -2.66 -11.45 2.23
C GLY A 48 -3.67 -10.65 1.42
N GLU A 49 -4.94 -10.90 1.68
CA GLU A 49 -6.07 -10.28 0.99
C GLU A 49 -7.25 -10.07 1.93
N CYS A 50 -8.03 -9.03 1.69
CA CYS A 50 -9.30 -8.76 2.36
C CYS A 50 -10.40 -8.71 1.31
N LYS A 51 -11.35 -9.64 1.40
CA LYS A 51 -12.42 -9.79 0.40
C LYS A 51 -13.47 -8.70 0.52
N SER A 52 -13.83 -8.30 1.74
CA SER A 52 -14.84 -7.26 1.97
C SER A 52 -14.43 -5.91 1.42
N LEU A 53 -13.13 -5.62 1.39
CA LEU A 53 -12.57 -4.38 0.85
C LEU A 53 -12.07 -4.52 -0.60
N GLU A 54 -12.10 -5.75 -1.15
CA GLU A 54 -11.46 -6.10 -2.41
C GLU A 54 -10.03 -5.53 -2.46
N LEU A 55 -9.21 -5.91 -1.48
CA LEU A 55 -7.91 -5.31 -1.22
C LEU A 55 -6.84 -6.39 -1.08
N ASP A 56 -5.79 -6.31 -1.88
CA ASP A 56 -4.58 -7.11 -1.68
C ASP A 56 -3.53 -6.36 -0.85
N VAL A 57 -2.79 -7.06 0.01
CA VAL A 57 -1.71 -6.49 0.82
C VAL A 57 -0.36 -7.00 0.33
N PHE A 58 0.57 -6.09 0.05
CA PHE A 58 1.91 -6.40 -0.41
C PHE A 58 2.99 -5.71 0.42
N GLU A 59 4.13 -6.38 0.55
CA GLU A 59 5.41 -5.81 0.95
C GLU A 59 6.34 -5.82 -0.27
N ILE A 60 7.01 -4.71 -0.52
CA ILE A 60 8.00 -4.58 -1.59
C ILE A 60 9.29 -4.06 -1.00
N LYS A 61 10.37 -4.80 -1.24
CA LYS A 61 11.71 -4.30 -1.01
C LYS A 61 12.23 -3.64 -2.28
N HIS A 62 12.88 -2.49 -2.14
CA HIS A 62 13.41 -1.74 -3.28
C HIS A 62 14.77 -1.10 -2.99
N THR A 63 15.53 -0.85 -4.06
CA THR A 63 16.85 -0.20 -4.00
C THR A 63 16.83 1.26 -4.47
N SER A 64 15.64 1.82 -4.76
CA SER A 64 15.52 3.22 -5.20
C SER A 64 15.97 4.20 -4.12
N THR A 65 17.05 4.93 -4.37
CA THR A 65 17.66 5.88 -3.43
C THR A 65 17.34 7.35 -3.70
N ASN A 66 16.94 7.79 -4.91
CA ASN A 66 17.02 9.22 -5.22
C ASN A 66 15.95 9.93 -6.08
N ASP A 67 14.91 9.29 -6.62
CA ASP A 67 13.80 10.06 -7.25
C ASP A 67 12.48 9.26 -7.30
N ALA A 68 12.06 8.84 -6.11
CA ALA A 68 11.12 7.74 -5.89
C ALA A 68 9.64 8.09 -6.13
N ARG A 69 9.26 9.31 -6.53
CA ARG A 69 7.82 9.66 -6.65
C ARG A 69 7.18 9.13 -7.92
N VAL A 70 7.85 9.23 -9.07
CA VAL A 70 7.29 8.83 -10.38
C VAL A 70 7.52 7.34 -10.67
N SER A 71 8.69 6.80 -10.28
CA SER A 71 9.03 5.38 -10.44
C SER A 71 8.15 4.47 -9.59
N LEU A 72 7.97 4.78 -8.31
CA LEU A 72 7.12 3.99 -7.41
C LEU A 72 5.65 4.02 -7.81
N SER A 73 5.15 5.12 -8.40
CA SER A 73 3.79 5.15 -8.93
C SER A 73 3.61 4.14 -10.07
N LYS A 74 4.52 4.13 -11.05
CA LYS A 74 4.46 3.18 -12.17
C LYS A 74 4.59 1.74 -11.70
N GLU A 75 5.46 1.46 -10.73
CA GLU A 75 5.61 0.10 -10.18
C GLU A 75 4.38 -0.31 -9.36
N SER A 76 3.80 0.59 -8.56
CA SER A 76 2.54 0.36 -7.84
C SER A 76 1.42 -0.10 -8.77
N PHE A 77 1.23 0.58 -9.91
CA PHE A 77 0.19 0.19 -10.88
C PHE A 77 0.47 -1.14 -11.55
N ARG A 78 1.74 -1.45 -11.78
CA ARG A 78 2.11 -2.72 -12.40
C ARG A 78 1.89 -3.88 -11.44
N ILE A 79 2.16 -3.69 -10.16
CA ILE A 79 1.84 -4.67 -9.11
C ILE A 79 0.34 -4.89 -9.06
N LEU A 80 -0.44 -3.83 -9.07
CA LEU A 80 -1.90 -3.94 -9.10
C LEU A 80 -2.40 -4.63 -10.40
N SER A 81 -1.75 -4.38 -11.53
CA SER A 81 -2.16 -4.95 -12.83
C SER A 81 -1.70 -6.40 -13.06
N GLN A 82 -0.58 -6.82 -12.46
CA GLN A 82 0.07 -8.10 -12.73
C GLN A 82 0.03 -9.08 -11.55
N CYS A 83 -0.07 -8.57 -10.32
CA CYS A 83 0.06 -9.36 -9.10
C CYS A 83 -1.20 -9.34 -8.21
N SER A 84 -2.12 -8.40 -8.44
CA SER A 84 -3.33 -8.25 -7.66
C SER A 84 -4.54 -8.79 -8.40
N TRP A 85 -5.46 -9.40 -7.65
CA TRP A 85 -6.77 -9.82 -8.16
C TRP A 85 -7.78 -8.67 -8.12
N TYR A 86 -7.51 -7.68 -7.29
CA TYR A 86 -8.39 -6.55 -7.04
C TYR A 86 -7.86 -5.25 -7.65
N GLU A 87 -8.71 -4.23 -7.70
CA GLU A 87 -8.36 -2.89 -8.17
C GLU A 87 -7.79 -2.00 -7.06
N ARG A 88 -7.60 -2.57 -5.86
CA ARG A 88 -7.03 -1.87 -4.70
C ARG A 88 -5.94 -2.73 -4.08
N ALA A 89 -4.82 -2.09 -3.75
CA ALA A 89 -3.75 -2.72 -3.01
C ALA A 89 -3.20 -1.79 -1.92
N LEU A 90 -2.91 -2.38 -0.77
CA LEU A 90 -2.13 -1.75 0.30
C LEU A 90 -0.69 -2.25 0.19
N ILE A 91 0.24 -1.33 0.01
CA ILE A 91 1.62 -1.66 -0.33
C ILE A 91 2.59 -1.01 0.67
N ALA A 92 3.39 -1.83 1.35
CA ALA A 92 4.53 -1.38 2.13
C ALA A 92 5.80 -1.36 1.27
N PHE A 93 6.34 -0.17 0.99
CA PHE A 93 7.61 0.03 0.32
C PHE A 93 8.73 0.18 1.34
N VAL A 94 9.69 -0.74 1.30
CA VAL A 94 10.80 -0.82 2.25
C VAL A 94 12.11 -0.70 1.48
N PRO A 95 12.95 0.31 1.75
CA PRO A 95 14.28 0.39 1.16
C PRO A 95 15.16 -0.74 1.72
N GLU A 96 15.89 -1.45 0.85
CA GLU A 96 16.84 -2.46 1.32
C GLU A 96 18.00 -1.85 2.10
N ASP A 97 18.50 -0.70 1.64
CA ASP A 97 19.65 -0.03 2.24
C ASP A 97 19.32 0.70 3.56
N ASN A 98 18.06 1.06 3.76
CA ASN A 98 17.62 1.81 4.93
C ASN A 98 16.19 1.45 5.37
N PRO A 99 16.02 0.36 6.14
CA PRO A 99 14.71 -0.01 6.66
C PRO A 99 14.21 0.94 7.75
N ALA A 100 15.03 1.90 8.21
CA ALA A 100 14.62 2.90 9.20
C ALA A 100 13.55 3.83 8.66
N ASN A 101 13.42 3.98 7.34
CA ASN A 101 12.41 4.79 6.68
C ASN A 101 11.67 3.97 5.63
N PHE A 102 10.34 3.93 5.69
CA PHE A 102 9.53 3.15 4.76
C PHE A 102 8.25 3.91 4.39
N ARG A 103 7.50 3.41 3.41
CA ARG A 103 6.22 3.99 3.01
C ARG A 103 5.11 2.96 3.03
N ILE A 104 3.97 3.33 3.57
CA ILE A 104 2.73 2.57 3.37
C ILE A 104 1.88 3.35 2.37
N SER A 105 1.52 2.72 1.27
CA SER A 105 0.72 3.35 0.22
C SER A 105 -0.55 2.58 -0.06
N LEU A 106 -1.67 3.28 -0.15
CA LEU A 106 -2.90 2.78 -0.73
C LEU A 106 -2.93 3.15 -2.21
N VAL A 107 -3.08 2.13 -3.05
CA VAL A 107 -3.13 2.25 -4.50
C VAL A 107 -4.51 1.81 -4.94
N CYS A 108 -5.26 2.72 -5.54
CA CYS A 108 -6.57 2.42 -6.09
C CYS A 108 -6.60 2.76 -7.58
N ILE A 109 -7.12 1.83 -8.36
CA ILE A 109 -7.57 2.06 -9.73
C ILE A 109 -9.08 2.18 -9.67
N ASP A 110 -9.64 3.32 -10.07
CA ASP A 110 -11.08 3.41 -10.30
C ASP A 110 -11.33 3.09 -11.79
N ARG A 111 -12.15 2.08 -12.10
CA ARG A 111 -12.63 1.85 -13.48
C ARG A 111 -13.82 2.77 -13.75
N LYS A 112 -13.71 3.63 -14.76
CA LYS A 112 -14.89 4.28 -15.33
C LYS A 112 -15.50 3.34 -16.36
N TRP A 113 -16.74 2.91 -16.13
CA TRP A 113 -17.53 2.23 -17.15
C TRP A 113 -18.23 3.31 -17.97
N ASP A 114 -17.72 3.61 -19.16
CA ASP A 114 -18.48 4.36 -20.16
C ASP A 114 -19.19 3.36 -21.07
N GLY A 115 -20.49 3.56 -21.28
CA GLY A 115 -21.45 2.54 -21.70
C GLY A 115 -21.28 1.95 -23.10
N ASP A 116 -20.21 2.29 -23.83
CA ASP A 116 -19.96 1.76 -25.17
C ASP A 116 -18.46 1.56 -25.41
N ARG A 117 -18.09 0.34 -25.81
CA ARG A 117 -16.74 -0.15 -26.14
C ARG A 117 -15.65 0.07 -25.09
N LYS A 118 -15.35 -1.00 -24.32
CA LYS A 118 -14.02 -1.39 -23.75
C LYS A 118 -12.88 -0.35 -23.87
N SER A 119 -13.04 0.85 -23.32
CA SER A 119 -11.92 1.70 -22.96
C SER A 119 -11.54 1.24 -21.57
N LYS A 120 -10.53 0.35 -21.49
CA LYS A 120 -9.79 0.16 -20.22
C LYS A 120 -8.97 1.43 -19.96
N GLU A 121 -9.64 2.57 -19.85
CA GLU A 121 -9.03 3.78 -19.33
C GLU A 121 -9.03 3.62 -17.81
N TYR A 122 -7.88 3.16 -17.30
CA TYR A 122 -7.57 3.28 -15.89
C TYR A 122 -7.72 4.76 -15.52
N SER A 123 -8.75 5.11 -14.75
CA SER A 123 -8.94 6.50 -14.38
C SER A 123 -7.81 6.93 -13.44
N ASN A 124 -7.47 8.23 -13.48
CA ASN A 124 -6.27 8.82 -12.89
C ASN A 124 -5.90 8.15 -11.57
N PRO A 125 -4.80 7.38 -11.52
CA PRO A 125 -4.57 6.55 -10.38
C PRO A 125 -4.18 7.42 -9.18
N ARG A 126 -4.93 7.26 -8.09
CA ARG A 126 -4.67 7.99 -6.85
C ARG A 126 -3.79 7.13 -5.98
N ARG A 127 -2.57 7.62 -5.73
CA ARG A 127 -1.67 7.06 -4.73
C ARG A 127 -1.74 7.93 -3.50
N TYR A 128 -2.20 7.33 -2.42
CA TYR A 128 -2.13 7.92 -1.10
C TYR A 128 -1.02 7.22 -0.32
N SER A 129 -0.13 7.96 0.32
CA SER A 129 1.06 7.39 0.95
C SER A 129 1.32 8.04 2.29
N TYR A 130 1.73 7.24 3.27
CA TYR A 130 2.35 7.73 4.50
C TYR A 130 3.84 7.40 4.46
N PHE A 131 4.68 8.40 4.69
CA PHE A 131 6.11 8.19 4.97
C PHE A 131 6.28 7.98 6.48
N LEU A 132 6.94 6.90 6.85
CA LEU A 132 7.06 6.40 8.22
C LEU A 132 8.51 6.01 8.50
N GLY A 133 8.89 5.95 9.77
CA GLY A 133 10.26 5.61 10.14
C GLY A 133 10.79 6.40 11.32
N GLU A 134 12.05 6.14 11.64
CA GLU A 134 12.77 6.77 12.74
C GLU A 134 12.90 8.29 12.53
N GLY A 135 12.39 9.07 13.48
CA GLY A 135 12.44 10.53 13.41
C GLY A 135 11.38 11.16 12.51
N ILE A 136 10.44 10.37 11.97
CA ILE A 136 9.31 10.87 11.18
C ILE A 136 8.10 11.13 12.08
N GLY A 137 7.40 12.25 11.85
CA GLY A 137 6.21 12.62 12.62
C GLY A 137 5.08 11.61 12.46
N THR A 138 4.72 10.90 13.54
CA THR A 138 3.75 9.81 13.49
C THR A 138 2.33 10.20 13.92
N HIS A 139 2.09 11.47 14.26
CA HIS A 139 0.78 11.92 14.78
C HIS A 139 -0.38 11.61 13.82
N THR A 140 -0.26 12.00 12.56
CA THR A 140 -1.29 11.76 11.53
C THR A 140 -1.50 10.26 11.28
N PRO A 141 -0.48 9.46 10.92
CA PRO A 141 -0.70 8.03 10.67
C PRO A 141 -1.20 7.28 11.92
N ASN A 142 -0.76 7.63 13.14
CA ASN A 142 -1.32 7.04 14.37
C ASN A 142 -2.80 7.40 14.57
N ARG A 143 -3.22 8.62 14.24
CA ARG A 143 -4.62 9.04 14.35
C ARG A 143 -5.51 8.27 13.37
N TYR A 144 -5.13 8.19 12.10
CA TYR A 144 -6.00 7.64 11.05
C TYR A 144 -5.85 6.12 10.84
N LEU A 145 -4.66 5.55 11.08
CA LEU A 145 -4.42 4.13 10.87
C LEU A 145 -4.52 3.29 12.14
N LYS A 146 -4.37 3.86 13.34
CA LYS A 146 -4.47 3.11 14.61
C LYS A 146 -5.66 3.55 15.46
N SER A 147 -5.77 4.85 15.75
CA SER A 147 -6.73 5.36 16.72
C SER A 147 -8.18 5.28 16.23
N ALA A 148 -8.38 5.24 14.92
CA ALA A 148 -9.69 5.05 14.29
C ALA A 148 -10.18 3.59 14.32
N GLY A 149 -9.41 2.65 14.88
CA GLY A 149 -9.75 1.23 14.96
C GLY A 149 -9.69 0.54 13.59
N ARG A 150 -10.39 -0.60 13.46
CA ARG A 150 -10.45 -1.36 12.21
C ARG A 150 -11.21 -0.59 11.12
N VAL A 151 -10.81 -0.79 9.88
CA VAL A 151 -11.49 -0.25 8.69
C VAL A 151 -12.87 -0.88 8.57
N THR A 152 -13.90 -0.08 8.32
CA THR A 152 -15.28 -0.55 8.18
C THR A 152 -15.67 -0.84 6.74
N ASP A 153 -15.18 -0.03 5.81
CA ASP A 153 -15.54 -0.07 4.39
C ASP A 153 -14.48 0.61 3.51
N VAL A 154 -14.68 0.55 2.19
CA VAL A 154 -13.75 1.09 1.20
C VAL A 154 -13.62 2.61 1.27
N ASP A 155 -14.70 3.33 1.63
CA ASP A 155 -14.68 4.79 1.73
C ASP A 155 -13.92 5.23 2.99
N ASP A 156 -14.13 4.56 4.12
CA ASP A 156 -13.33 4.72 5.34
C ASP A 156 -11.83 4.47 5.05
N LEU A 157 -11.50 3.38 4.36
CA LEU A 157 -10.13 3.09 3.93
C LEU A 157 -9.53 4.23 3.12
N LYS A 158 -10.24 4.70 2.08
CA LYS A 158 -9.78 5.80 1.22
C LYS A 158 -9.61 7.09 2.03
N ASN A 159 -10.55 7.42 2.91
CA ASN A 159 -10.53 8.64 3.72
C ASN A 159 -9.36 8.68 4.70
N ARG A 160 -9.01 7.55 5.32
CA ARG A 160 -7.84 7.44 6.22
C ARG A 160 -6.52 7.74 5.54
N PHE A 161 -6.46 7.55 4.23
CA PHE A 161 -5.28 7.80 3.40
C PHE A 161 -5.36 9.14 2.63
N SER A 162 -6.54 9.71 2.44
CA SER A 162 -6.79 10.97 1.73
C SER A 162 -6.42 12.24 2.53
N VAL A 163 -5.95 12.10 3.78
CA VAL A 163 -5.68 13.22 4.70
C VAL A 163 -4.53 14.11 4.24
N GLU A 164 -3.57 13.61 3.45
CA GLU A 164 -2.50 14.46 2.88
C GLU A 164 -3.03 15.55 1.92
N VAL A 165 -4.30 15.52 1.51
CA VAL A 165 -4.91 16.59 0.70
C VAL A 165 -5.36 17.79 1.54
N LEU A 166 -5.39 17.69 2.87
CA LEU A 166 -5.87 18.77 3.76
C LEU A 166 -4.78 19.70 4.30
N THR A 167 -3.52 19.53 3.87
CA THR A 167 -2.45 20.51 4.11
C THR A 167 -2.04 21.15 2.78
N THR A 168 -2.88 22.07 2.30
CA THR A 168 -2.50 23.15 1.36
C THR A 168 -2.51 24.46 2.13
#